data_AF-A0A1E3YFA8-F1
#
_entry.id   AF-A0A1E3YFA8-F1
#
_cell.length_a   1.000
_cell.length_b   1.000
_cell.length_c   1.000
_cell.angle_alpha   90.00
_cell.angle_beta   90.00
_cell.angle_gamma   90.00
#
_symmetry.space_group_name_H-M   'P 1'
#
loop_
_entity.id
_entity.type
_entity.pdbx_description
1 polymer ?
#
loop_
_entity_poly.entity_id
_entity_poly.type
_entity_poly.pdbx_seq_one_letter_code
_entity_poly.pdbx_strand_id
1 'polypeptide(L)'
;MIVSRLLPLLRLVLVMLVTAGLLPAAPAMAQSLRGSSASLDRQNLQARRHDYSYLARDRDVARFVDAGLLVPVEGGAHYQLTGVAFRVARPEVRLFIERLSADYARTCGTPLVVTSLTRPKTRQPANASARSVHPTGMAVDLRVPAGAACRRWLESRLLALEGRGVLDVTLERSPLHYHVAVFADPYLAYVATTTSRPAKTPARTAVAAAGRPSPAPAHTVGRGDTLWRIAQTYDTTPAAIRRANRLVSSAIRPGQRLVIPTSSGD
;
A
#
# COMPACT_ATOMS: atom_id res chain seq x y z
N MET A 1 -37.41 -42.16 -64.33
CA MET A 1 -37.11 -42.12 -62.87
C MET A 1 -35.59 -42.10 -62.72
N ILE A 2 -35.09 -41.36 -61.73
CA ILE A 2 -33.68 -41.22 -61.31
C ILE A 2 -32.92 -40.10 -62.06
N VAL A 3 -32.24 -39.12 -61.45
CA VAL A 3 -32.26 -38.45 -60.12
C VAL A 3 -31.45 -37.16 -60.37
N SER A 4 -32.01 -35.98 -60.08
CA SER A 4 -31.25 -34.73 -59.92
C SER A 4 -30.37 -34.80 -58.67
N ARG A 5 -29.08 -34.51 -58.75
CA ARG A 5 -28.28 -34.14 -57.57
C ARG A 5 -27.41 -32.90 -57.82
N LEU A 6 -27.89 -31.85 -57.15
CA LEU A 6 -27.26 -30.60 -56.75
C LEU A 6 -25.73 -30.69 -56.52
N LEU A 7 -25.02 -29.69 -57.04
CA LEU A 7 -23.70 -29.28 -56.56
C LEU A 7 -23.81 -28.74 -55.11
N PRO A 8 -22.87 -29.03 -54.21
CA PRO A 8 -22.83 -28.39 -52.90
C PRO A 8 -22.17 -27.01 -52.97
N LEU A 9 -22.81 -26.07 -52.28
CA LEU A 9 -22.42 -24.68 -52.08
C LEU A 9 -21.16 -24.53 -51.23
N LEU A 10 -20.39 -23.51 -51.59
CA LEU A 10 -19.32 -22.84 -50.87
C LEU A 10 -19.69 -22.55 -49.39
N ARG A 11 -18.84 -22.96 -48.43
CA ARG A 11 -18.70 -22.30 -47.12
C ARG A 11 -17.23 -22.26 -46.73
N LEU A 12 -16.53 -21.24 -47.21
CA LEU A 12 -15.22 -20.85 -46.70
C LEU A 12 -15.44 -20.18 -45.33
N VAL A 13 -15.18 -20.93 -44.25
CA VAL A 13 -15.13 -20.35 -42.89
C VAL A 13 -13.78 -19.64 -42.76
N LEU A 14 -13.77 -18.32 -42.92
CA LEU A 14 -12.62 -17.48 -42.61
C LEU A 14 -12.46 -17.45 -41.09
N VAL A 15 -11.52 -18.23 -40.56
CA VAL A 15 -11.07 -18.13 -39.17
C VAL A 15 -10.32 -16.81 -39.02
N MET A 16 -10.98 -15.77 -38.49
CA MET A 16 -10.29 -14.58 -38.01
C MET A 16 -9.45 -14.98 -36.78
N LEU A 17 -8.15 -15.16 -36.99
CA LEU A 17 -7.15 -15.13 -35.92
C LEU A 17 -7.19 -13.74 -35.29
N VAL A 18 -7.91 -13.62 -34.17
CA VAL A 18 -7.76 -12.47 -33.26
C VAL A 18 -6.39 -12.62 -32.61
N THR A 19 -5.39 -11.98 -33.20
CA THR A 19 -4.13 -11.72 -32.51
C THR A 19 -4.46 -10.78 -31.36
N ALA A 20 -4.54 -11.32 -30.15
CA ALA A 20 -4.55 -10.54 -28.92
C ALA A 20 -3.17 -9.84 -28.82
N GLY A 21 -3.04 -8.69 -29.49
CA GLY A 21 -1.88 -7.84 -29.37
C GLY A 21 -1.72 -7.45 -27.90
N LEU A 22 -0.53 -7.70 -27.33
CA LEU A 22 -0.12 -7.11 -26.08
C LEU A 22 -0.34 -5.59 -26.18
N LEU A 23 -1.34 -5.07 -25.48
CA LEU A 23 -1.48 -3.65 -25.27
C LEU A 23 -0.21 -3.18 -24.53
N PRO A 24 0.50 -2.15 -25.02
CA PRO A 24 1.58 -1.56 -24.26
C PRO A 24 1.02 -1.05 -22.94
N ALA A 25 1.70 -1.37 -21.84
CA ALA A 25 1.38 -0.84 -20.53
C ALA A 25 1.22 0.69 -20.60
N ALA A 26 0.13 1.20 -20.03
CA ALA A 26 -0.11 2.64 -19.97
C ALA A 26 1.13 3.35 -19.39
N PRO A 27 1.49 4.53 -19.92
CA PRO A 27 2.67 5.24 -19.45
C PRO A 27 2.51 5.56 -17.97
N ALA A 28 3.61 5.41 -17.22
CA ALA A 28 3.70 5.82 -15.83
C ALA A 28 3.16 7.26 -15.69
N MET A 29 2.15 7.44 -14.84
CA MET A 29 1.60 8.76 -14.53
C MET A 29 2.74 9.68 -14.06
N ALA A 30 2.84 10.87 -14.64
CA ALA A 30 3.97 11.77 -14.43
C ALA A 30 4.21 12.08 -12.94
N GLN A 31 5.34 11.57 -12.43
CA GLN A 31 5.89 11.80 -11.09
C GLN A 31 6.37 13.26 -10.99
N SER A 32 5.50 14.18 -10.61
CA SER A 32 5.80 15.62 -10.71
C SER A 32 5.71 16.39 -9.40
N LEU A 33 5.45 15.71 -8.26
CA LEU A 33 5.06 16.32 -6.98
C LEU A 33 3.86 17.28 -7.09
N ARG A 34 3.25 17.41 -8.27
CA ARG A 34 2.14 18.33 -8.52
C ARG A 34 0.85 17.61 -8.17
N GLY A 35 0.16 18.16 -7.19
CA GLY A 35 -1.20 17.76 -6.89
C GLY A 35 -2.10 17.94 -8.11
N SER A 36 -3.04 17.02 -8.27
CA SER A 36 -4.08 17.09 -9.30
C SER A 36 -5.36 16.47 -8.76
N SER A 37 -6.50 16.80 -9.38
CA SER A 37 -7.75 16.09 -9.11
C SER A 37 -7.56 14.58 -9.28
N ALA A 38 -6.92 14.15 -10.37
CA ALA A 38 -6.60 12.75 -10.63
C ALA A 38 -5.77 12.08 -9.50
N SER A 39 -4.81 12.78 -8.89
CA SER A 39 -4.08 12.28 -7.71
C SER A 39 -5.05 12.05 -6.54
N LEU A 40 -5.91 13.02 -6.20
CA LEU A 40 -6.92 12.86 -5.16
C LEU A 40 -7.91 11.72 -5.46
N ASP A 41 -8.34 11.57 -6.72
CA ASP A 41 -9.15 10.44 -7.20
C ASP A 41 -8.47 9.10 -6.92
N ARG A 42 -7.19 8.98 -7.28
CA ARG A 42 -6.40 7.76 -7.05
C ARG A 42 -6.28 7.43 -5.57
N GLN A 43 -5.95 8.42 -4.74
CA GLN A 43 -5.84 8.21 -3.29
C GLN A 43 -7.16 7.72 -2.69
N ASN A 44 -8.29 8.34 -3.08
CA ASN A 44 -9.61 7.92 -2.62
C ASN A 44 -10.01 6.53 -3.16
N LEU A 45 -9.65 6.20 -4.40
CA LEU A 45 -9.84 4.87 -4.97
C LEU A 45 -9.08 3.81 -4.16
N GLN A 46 -7.84 4.08 -3.80
CA GLN A 46 -7.04 3.16 -2.99
C GLN A 46 -7.61 3.00 -1.58
N ALA A 47 -8.03 4.09 -0.93
CA ALA A 47 -8.76 4.02 0.34
C ALA A 47 -10.01 3.12 0.24
N ARG A 48 -10.80 3.25 -0.83
CA ARG A 48 -12.00 2.42 -1.06
C ARG A 48 -11.67 0.95 -1.35
N ARG A 49 -10.66 0.67 -2.17
CA ARG A 49 -10.18 -0.69 -2.46
C ARG A 49 -9.71 -1.42 -1.19
N HIS A 50 -9.16 -0.66 -0.25
CA HIS A 50 -8.72 -1.14 1.06
C HIS A 50 -9.81 -1.12 2.14
N ASP A 51 -11.03 -0.71 1.81
CA ASP A 51 -12.15 -0.57 2.75
C ASP A 51 -11.82 0.32 3.96
N TYR A 52 -11.10 1.43 3.70
CA TYR A 52 -10.76 2.38 4.74
C TYR A 52 -11.92 3.32 5.05
N SER A 53 -12.37 3.27 6.30
CA SER A 53 -13.32 4.23 6.84
C SER A 53 -12.70 5.63 6.96
N TYR A 54 -13.47 6.65 6.59
CA TYR A 54 -13.10 8.05 6.83
C TYR A 54 -13.65 8.48 8.18
N LEU A 55 -12.77 8.59 9.17
CA LEU A 55 -13.13 8.86 10.56
C LEU A 55 -13.76 10.24 10.69
N ALA A 56 -14.97 10.31 11.26
CA ALA A 56 -15.72 11.54 11.34
C ALA A 56 -15.26 12.40 12.52
N ARG A 57 -15.10 11.78 13.70
CA ARG A 57 -14.88 12.44 14.99
C ARG A 57 -13.70 11.83 15.74
N ASP A 58 -13.18 12.55 16.71
CA ASP A 58 -12.06 12.14 17.57
C ASP A 58 -12.30 10.78 18.25
N ARG A 59 -13.53 10.52 18.72
CA ARG A 59 -13.91 9.22 19.33
C ARG A 59 -13.80 8.03 18.38
N ASP A 60 -13.94 8.26 17.07
CA ASP A 60 -13.80 7.20 16.08
C ASP A 60 -12.32 6.81 15.93
N VAL A 61 -11.42 7.78 16.09
CA VAL A 61 -9.97 7.54 16.14
C VAL A 61 -9.62 6.63 17.31
N ALA A 62 -10.10 6.93 18.53
CA ALA A 62 -9.87 6.10 19.71
C ALA A 62 -10.35 4.66 19.51
N ARG A 63 -11.57 4.48 18.99
CA ARG A 63 -12.12 3.14 18.68
C ARG A 63 -11.26 2.37 17.69
N PHE A 64 -10.69 3.04 16.69
CA PHE A 64 -9.82 2.41 15.70
C PHE A 64 -8.46 2.02 16.30
N VAL A 65 -7.95 2.80 17.26
CA VAL A 65 -6.76 2.43 18.03
C VAL A 65 -7.04 1.20 18.90
N ASP A 66 -8.15 1.18 19.63
CA ASP A 66 -8.54 0.04 20.48
C ASP A 66 -8.75 -1.24 19.66
N ALA A 67 -9.24 -1.10 18.42
CA ALA A 67 -9.41 -2.19 17.48
C ALA A 67 -8.10 -2.59 16.75
N GLY A 68 -6.98 -1.92 17.01
CA GLY A 68 -5.69 -2.13 16.34
C GLY A 68 -5.66 -1.66 14.88
N LEU A 69 -6.74 -1.07 14.38
CA LEU A 69 -6.86 -0.59 13.00
C LEU A 69 -6.02 0.66 12.72
N LEU A 70 -5.74 1.44 13.76
CA LEU A 70 -4.72 2.48 13.78
C LEU A 70 -3.72 2.16 14.89
N VAL A 71 -2.47 2.52 14.69
CA VAL A 71 -1.38 2.28 15.63
C VAL A 71 -0.69 3.58 16.03
N PRO A 72 -0.17 3.67 17.27
CA PRO A 72 0.66 4.81 17.69
C PRO A 72 1.89 4.99 16.80
N VAL A 73 2.21 6.26 16.57
CA VAL A 73 3.45 6.73 15.91
C VAL A 73 4.10 7.72 16.87
N GLU A 74 5.24 7.35 17.47
CA GLU A 74 5.74 8.05 18.66
C GLU A 74 6.91 9.01 18.38
N GLY A 75 7.52 8.95 17.20
CA GLY A 75 8.81 9.61 16.94
C GLY A 75 9.98 8.74 17.38
N GLY A 76 11.20 9.25 17.24
CA GLY A 76 12.41 8.57 17.72
C GLY A 76 13.69 9.18 17.16
N ALA A 77 14.77 8.39 17.16
CA ALA A 77 16.08 8.82 16.69
C ALA A 77 16.08 9.27 15.22
N HIS A 78 15.18 8.74 14.39
CA HIS A 78 15.19 8.97 12.95
C HIS A 78 14.11 9.93 12.47
N TYR A 79 13.07 10.19 13.26
CA TYR A 79 12.04 11.16 12.92
C TYR A 79 11.40 11.82 14.14
N GLN A 80 10.91 13.04 13.93
CA GLN A 80 10.22 13.83 14.94
C GLN A 80 8.79 14.14 14.49
N LEU A 81 7.91 14.34 15.47
CA LEU A 81 6.53 14.77 15.25
C LEU A 81 6.42 16.24 15.68
N THR A 82 5.98 17.12 14.79
CA THR A 82 5.74 18.53 15.13
C THR A 82 4.29 18.90 14.83
N GLY A 83 3.54 19.35 15.84
CA GLY A 83 2.14 19.80 15.66
C GLY A 83 1.14 18.68 15.32
N VAL A 84 1.52 17.40 15.52
CA VAL A 84 0.67 16.25 15.20
C VAL A 84 -0.29 15.97 16.35
N ALA A 85 -1.55 16.37 16.20
CA ALA A 85 -2.59 16.20 17.21
C ALA A 85 -2.97 14.73 17.44
N PHE A 86 -3.20 13.96 16.38
CA PHE A 86 -3.49 12.52 16.47
C PHE A 86 -2.27 11.74 15.98
N ARG A 87 -1.45 11.28 16.92
CA ARG A 87 -0.19 10.56 16.67
C ARG A 87 -0.42 9.08 16.34
N VAL A 88 -1.34 8.83 15.42
CA VAL A 88 -1.74 7.49 15.01
C VAL A 88 -1.89 7.43 13.51
N ALA A 89 -1.61 6.28 12.93
CA ALA A 89 -1.75 6.03 11.50
C ALA A 89 -2.06 4.55 11.24
N ARG A 90 -2.31 4.19 9.98
CA ARG A 90 -2.36 2.78 9.62
C ARG A 90 -0.99 2.11 9.83
N PRO A 91 -0.93 0.80 10.16
CA PRO A 91 0.34 0.10 10.39
C PRO A 91 1.38 0.26 9.27
N GLU A 92 0.94 0.21 8.01
CA GLU A 92 1.80 0.38 6.84
C GLU A 92 2.34 1.80 6.70
N VAL A 93 1.60 2.82 7.15
CA VAL A 93 2.08 4.21 7.16
C VAL A 93 3.16 4.37 8.22
N ARG A 94 2.99 3.75 9.40
CA ARG A 94 4.03 3.72 10.43
C ARG A 94 5.30 3.04 9.89
N LEU A 95 5.16 1.86 9.28
CA LEU A 95 6.28 1.15 8.63
C LEU A 95 6.97 2.02 7.57
N PHE A 96 6.20 2.74 6.77
CA PHE A 96 6.72 3.67 5.77
C PHE A 96 7.56 4.79 6.41
N ILE A 97 7.04 5.44 7.45
CA ILE A 97 7.74 6.50 8.18
C ILE A 97 9.04 5.95 8.78
N GLU A 98 9.01 4.81 9.45
CA GLU A 98 10.19 4.19 10.07
C GLU A 98 11.28 3.88 9.05
N ARG A 99 10.93 3.27 7.90
CA ARG A 99 11.89 2.94 6.85
C ARG A 99 12.45 4.18 6.15
N LEU A 100 11.58 5.11 5.74
CA LEU A 100 11.99 6.34 5.05
C LEU A 100 12.86 7.21 5.96
N SER A 101 12.47 7.35 7.23
CA SER A 101 13.18 8.18 8.18
C SER A 101 14.55 7.62 8.55
N ALA A 102 14.70 6.29 8.66
CA ALA A 102 15.99 5.66 8.88
C ALA A 102 16.96 5.90 7.71
N ASP A 103 16.48 5.77 6.46
CA ASP A 103 17.25 6.10 5.26
C ASP A 103 17.62 7.60 5.22
N TYR A 104 16.64 8.46 5.53
CA TYR A 104 16.82 9.91 5.58
C TYR A 104 17.86 10.31 6.63
N ALA A 105 17.73 9.83 7.87
CA ALA A 105 18.63 10.16 8.97
C ALA A 105 20.07 9.71 8.69
N ARG A 106 20.26 8.52 8.10
CA ARG A 106 21.59 8.07 7.66
C ARG A 106 22.19 8.96 6.59
N THR A 107 21.38 9.46 5.66
CA THR A 107 21.86 10.26 4.53
C THR A 107 22.07 11.73 4.91
N CYS A 108 21.19 12.28 5.73
CA CYS A 108 21.09 13.70 6.02
C CYS A 108 21.60 14.11 7.40
N GLY A 109 21.96 13.15 8.25
CA GLY A 109 22.44 13.40 9.61
C GLY A 109 21.43 14.09 10.52
N THR A 110 20.17 14.17 10.12
CA THR A 110 19.08 14.85 10.84
C THR A 110 17.80 14.03 10.75
N PRO A 111 16.92 14.10 11.77
CA PRO A 111 15.66 13.37 11.73
C PRO A 111 14.71 13.94 10.68
N LEU A 112 13.94 13.07 10.03
CA LEU A 112 12.80 13.46 9.20
C LEU A 112 11.72 14.10 10.09
N VAL A 113 11.00 15.12 9.61
CA VAL A 113 9.93 15.74 10.41
C VAL A 113 8.57 15.44 9.81
N VAL A 114 7.73 14.76 10.59
CA VAL A 114 6.32 14.51 10.31
C VAL A 114 5.48 15.64 10.93
N THR A 115 4.63 16.25 10.12
CA THR A 115 3.80 17.40 10.52
C THR A 115 2.32 17.08 10.62
N SER A 116 1.88 15.93 10.10
CA SER A 116 0.49 15.45 10.24
C SER A 116 0.39 13.95 9.99
N LEU A 117 -0.62 13.32 10.58
CA LEU A 117 -0.98 11.91 10.40
C LEU A 117 -2.51 11.80 10.24
N THR A 118 -3.16 10.89 10.97
CA THR A 118 -4.62 10.78 11.00
C THR A 118 -5.23 12.11 11.45
N ARG A 119 -6.30 12.55 10.77
CA ARG A 119 -7.06 13.72 11.18
C ARG A 119 -8.53 13.49 10.86
N PRO A 120 -9.42 13.34 11.85
CA PRO A 120 -10.84 13.10 11.58
C PRO A 120 -11.48 14.30 10.87
N LYS A 121 -12.62 14.08 10.21
CA LYS A 121 -13.31 15.11 9.40
C LYS A 121 -13.59 16.39 10.20
N THR A 122 -14.00 16.28 11.46
CA THR A 122 -14.27 17.45 12.34
C THR A 122 -13.03 18.26 12.72
N ARG A 123 -11.83 17.78 12.39
CA ARG A 123 -10.56 18.42 12.72
C ARG A 123 -9.78 18.89 11.49
N GLN A 124 -10.37 18.77 10.30
CA GLN A 124 -9.74 19.24 9.07
C GLN A 124 -9.61 20.77 9.07
N PRO A 125 -8.50 21.33 8.57
CA PRO A 125 -8.34 22.78 8.44
C PRO A 125 -9.33 23.33 7.40
N ALA A 126 -9.62 24.63 7.47
CA ALA A 126 -10.59 25.29 6.61
C ALA A 126 -10.29 25.15 5.11
N ASN A 127 -9.00 25.04 4.75
CA ASN A 127 -8.55 24.86 3.36
C ASN A 127 -8.41 23.39 2.92
N ALA A 128 -8.85 22.43 3.74
CA ALA A 128 -8.78 21.02 3.37
C ALA A 128 -9.74 20.70 2.22
N SER A 129 -9.26 19.90 1.27
CA SER A 129 -10.13 19.30 0.26
C SER A 129 -11.15 18.36 0.91
N ALA A 130 -12.41 18.40 0.42
CA ALA A 130 -13.43 17.41 0.79
C ALA A 130 -13.02 15.97 0.48
N ARG A 131 -11.99 15.79 -0.37
CA ARG A 131 -11.43 14.51 -0.79
C ARG A 131 -10.18 14.10 0.01
N SER A 132 -9.86 14.82 1.09
CA SER A 132 -8.73 14.51 1.97
C SER A 132 -8.79 13.08 2.49
N VAL A 133 -7.67 12.36 2.39
CA VAL A 133 -7.52 10.98 2.88
C VAL A 133 -6.95 10.90 4.30
N HIS A 134 -6.56 12.01 4.94
CA HIS A 134 -6.16 12.01 6.35
C HIS A 134 -7.16 11.34 7.32
N PRO A 135 -8.48 11.47 7.15
CA PRO A 135 -9.44 10.78 8.01
C PRO A 135 -9.34 9.25 7.96
N THR A 136 -8.68 8.67 6.95
CA THR A 136 -8.51 7.21 6.84
C THR A 136 -7.32 6.67 7.62
N GLY A 137 -6.39 7.56 7.99
CA GLY A 137 -5.08 7.21 8.57
C GLY A 137 -4.04 6.70 7.57
N MET A 138 -4.32 6.71 6.26
CA MET A 138 -3.38 6.28 5.21
C MET A 138 -2.38 7.38 4.78
N ALA A 139 -2.54 8.61 5.29
CA ALA A 139 -1.78 9.77 4.86
C ALA A 139 -0.85 10.31 5.96
N VAL A 140 0.28 10.86 5.51
CA VAL A 140 1.29 11.52 6.33
C VAL A 140 1.77 12.78 5.64
N ASP A 141 1.93 13.86 6.41
CA ASP A 141 2.54 15.09 5.92
C ASP A 141 3.98 15.19 6.42
N LEU A 142 4.91 15.49 5.53
CA LEU A 142 6.33 15.63 5.81
C LEU A 142 6.79 17.07 5.58
N ARG A 143 7.57 17.62 6.51
CA ARG A 143 8.18 18.94 6.33
C ARG A 143 9.15 18.91 5.15
N VAL A 144 9.13 19.97 4.34
CA VAL A 144 10.15 20.19 3.31
C VAL A 144 11.51 20.49 3.98
N PRO A 145 12.58 19.72 3.71
CA PRO A 145 13.90 20.00 4.26
C PRO A 145 14.43 21.37 3.81
N ALA A 146 15.00 22.13 4.74
CA ALA A 146 15.62 23.42 4.41
C ALA A 146 16.83 23.24 3.47
N GLY A 147 17.69 22.25 3.74
CA GLY A 147 18.86 21.94 2.91
C GLY A 147 18.48 21.34 1.55
N ALA A 148 19.00 21.92 0.46
CA ALA A 148 18.70 21.50 -0.91
C ALA A 148 19.13 20.06 -1.23
N ALA A 149 20.23 19.57 -0.64
CA ALA A 149 20.68 18.19 -0.82
C ALA A 149 19.67 17.18 -0.26
N CYS A 150 19.27 17.37 1.00
CA CYS A 150 18.29 16.51 1.67
C CYS A 150 16.90 16.58 1.07
N ARG A 151 16.50 17.77 0.61
CA ARG A 151 15.26 17.95 -0.15
C ARG A 151 15.26 17.13 -1.43
N ARG A 152 16.29 17.26 -2.27
CA ARG A 152 16.44 16.48 -3.52
C ARG A 152 16.47 14.98 -3.25
N TRP A 153 17.16 14.55 -2.19
CA TRP A 153 17.17 13.15 -1.78
C TRP A 153 15.78 12.66 -1.43
N LEU A 154 15.05 13.39 -0.59
CA LEU A 154 13.70 13.03 -0.14
C LEU A 154 12.73 13.00 -1.33
N GLU A 155 12.74 14.02 -2.18
CA GLU A 155 11.92 14.09 -3.39
C GLU A 155 12.22 12.94 -4.34
N SER A 156 13.50 12.65 -4.61
CA SER A 156 13.90 11.50 -5.44
C SER A 156 13.39 10.18 -4.87
N ARG A 157 13.48 9.99 -3.55
CA ARG A 157 13.01 8.77 -2.88
C ARG A 157 11.49 8.63 -2.93
N LEU A 158 10.76 9.71 -2.68
CA LEU A 158 9.29 9.73 -2.73
C LEU A 158 8.80 9.50 -4.16
N LEU A 159 9.37 10.18 -5.15
CA LEU A 159 9.02 10.00 -6.56
C LEU A 159 9.35 8.58 -7.04
N ALA A 160 10.46 7.98 -6.62
CA ALA A 160 10.79 6.59 -6.95
C ALA A 160 9.76 5.59 -6.39
N LEU A 161 9.19 5.86 -5.21
CA LEU A 161 8.11 5.04 -4.64
C LEU A 161 6.77 5.30 -5.35
N GLU A 162 6.47 6.54 -5.70
CA GLU A 162 5.30 6.89 -6.51
C GLU A 162 5.32 6.20 -7.88
N GLY A 163 6.47 6.18 -8.55
CA GLY A 163 6.64 5.50 -9.85
C GLY A 163 6.48 3.98 -9.77
N ARG A 164 6.63 3.39 -8.58
CA ARG A 164 6.33 1.98 -8.31
C ARG A 164 4.86 1.74 -7.99
N GLY A 165 4.05 2.80 -7.90
CA GLY A 165 2.63 2.72 -7.57
C GLY A 165 2.36 2.32 -6.12
N VAL A 166 3.30 2.58 -5.19
CA VAL A 166 3.14 2.19 -3.78
C VAL A 166 2.69 3.32 -2.86
N LEU A 167 2.72 4.55 -3.37
CA LEU A 167 2.21 5.74 -2.73
C LEU A 167 1.86 6.78 -3.80
N ASP A 168 1.24 7.87 -3.38
CA ASP A 168 1.08 9.10 -4.16
C ASP A 168 1.62 10.26 -3.32
N VAL A 169 2.33 11.19 -3.96
CA VAL A 169 2.98 12.32 -3.27
C VAL A 169 2.69 13.65 -3.95
N THR A 170 2.35 14.65 -3.16
CA THR A 170 2.11 16.02 -3.60
C THR A 170 2.87 17.00 -2.73
N LEU A 171 3.52 18.00 -3.33
CA LEU A 171 4.03 19.17 -2.63
C LEU A 171 2.91 20.21 -2.47
N GLU A 172 2.39 20.31 -1.27
CA GLU A 172 1.38 21.30 -0.87
C GLU A 172 2.04 22.64 -0.59
N ARG A 173 1.36 23.75 -0.91
CA ARG A 173 1.93 25.11 -0.80
C ARG A 173 1.48 25.88 0.45
N SER A 174 0.37 25.50 1.07
CA SER A 174 -0.19 26.24 2.23
C SER A 174 -0.81 25.28 3.27
N PRO A 175 -0.06 24.93 4.34
CA PRO A 175 1.37 25.22 4.54
C PRO A 175 2.26 24.43 3.57
N LEU A 176 3.54 24.80 3.44
CA LEU A 176 4.50 24.08 2.59
C LEU A 176 4.89 22.73 3.22
N HIS A 177 4.47 21.61 2.61
CA HIS A 177 4.80 20.25 3.06
C HIS A 177 4.60 19.23 1.93
N TYR A 178 5.20 18.04 2.04
CA TYR A 178 4.82 16.92 1.21
C TYR A 178 3.64 16.20 1.84
N HIS A 179 2.52 16.12 1.13
CA HIS A 179 1.43 15.22 1.43
C HIS A 179 1.71 13.86 0.77
N VAL A 180 1.72 12.79 1.56
CA VAL A 180 1.97 11.42 1.09
C VAL A 180 0.83 10.51 1.49
N ALA A 181 0.23 9.82 0.52
CA ALA A 181 -0.76 8.78 0.75
C ALA A 181 -0.14 7.40 0.45
N VAL A 182 0.01 6.54 1.46
CA VAL A 182 0.61 5.21 1.30
C VAL A 182 -0.46 4.21 0.85
N PHE A 183 -0.17 3.43 -0.18
CA PHE A 183 -1.08 2.40 -0.68
C PHE A 183 -0.70 1.06 -0.08
N ALA A 184 -1.56 0.54 0.82
CA ALA A 184 -1.14 -0.52 1.75
C ALA A 184 -0.69 -1.81 1.06
N ASP A 185 -1.50 -2.43 0.21
CA ASP A 185 -1.14 -3.70 -0.43
C ASP A 185 0.09 -3.54 -1.34
N PRO A 186 0.15 -2.52 -2.23
CA PRO A 186 1.36 -2.26 -3.02
C PRO A 186 2.61 -1.99 -2.18
N TYR A 187 2.51 -1.18 -1.12
CA TYR A 187 3.65 -0.83 -0.28
C TYR A 187 4.21 -2.03 0.48
N LEU A 188 3.33 -2.87 1.03
CA LEU A 188 3.75 -4.08 1.74
C LEU A 188 4.39 -5.10 0.79
N ALA A 189 3.86 -5.27 -0.42
CA ALA A 189 4.48 -6.10 -1.45
C ALA A 189 5.87 -5.59 -1.86
N TYR A 190 6.03 -4.26 -1.98
CA TYR A 190 7.33 -3.64 -2.23
C TYR A 190 8.34 -3.89 -1.09
N VAL A 191 7.90 -3.80 0.17
CA VAL A 191 8.76 -4.07 1.32
C VAL A 191 9.18 -5.54 1.35
N ALA A 192 8.25 -6.47 1.11
CA ALA A 192 8.55 -7.90 1.07
C ALA A 192 9.62 -8.22 0.02
N THR A 193 9.42 -7.78 -1.23
CA THR A 193 10.39 -8.00 -2.33
C THR A 193 11.75 -7.35 -2.11
N THR A 194 11.81 -6.20 -1.42
CA THR A 194 13.08 -5.52 -1.13
C THR A 194 13.84 -6.18 0.02
N THR A 195 13.13 -6.83 0.95
CA THR A 195 13.72 -7.48 2.13
C THR A 195 14.12 -8.94 1.81
N SER A 196 13.39 -9.62 0.93
CA SER A 196 13.68 -10.99 0.51
C SER A 196 14.74 -11.09 -0.58
N ARG A 197 15.23 -9.99 -1.16
CA ARG A 197 16.33 -10.05 -2.14
C ARG A 197 17.61 -10.47 -1.41
N PRO A 198 18.15 -11.69 -1.64
CA PRO A 198 19.44 -12.05 -1.08
C PRO A 198 20.46 -11.05 -1.62
N ALA A 199 21.39 -10.59 -0.78
CA ALA A 199 22.60 -9.97 -1.28
C ALA A 199 23.17 -10.90 -2.35
N LYS A 200 23.32 -10.39 -3.58
CA LYS A 200 23.75 -11.12 -4.77
C LYS A 200 25.10 -11.81 -4.49
N THR A 201 25.03 -13.04 -4.00
CA THR A 201 26.11 -14.04 -4.03
C THR A 201 25.73 -14.98 -5.18
N PRO A 202 26.65 -15.32 -6.12
CA PRO A 202 26.31 -16.16 -7.25
C PRO A 202 25.81 -17.52 -6.77
N ALA A 203 24.72 -17.96 -7.38
CA ALA A 203 23.97 -19.16 -7.04
C ALA A 203 24.87 -20.40 -6.96
N ARG A 204 24.82 -21.09 -5.82
CA ARG A 204 25.18 -22.51 -5.76
C ARG A 204 23.91 -23.31 -5.96
N THR A 205 23.91 -24.12 -6.99
CA THR A 205 22.85 -25.04 -7.40
C THR A 205 22.36 -25.86 -6.20
N ALA A 206 21.13 -25.62 -5.76
CA ALA A 206 20.43 -26.50 -4.84
C ALA A 206 19.20 -27.03 -5.58
N VAL A 207 19.29 -28.31 -5.94
CA VAL A 207 18.20 -29.09 -6.54
C VAL A 207 17.03 -29.13 -5.55
N ALA A 208 15.87 -28.70 -6.01
CA ALA A 208 14.63 -28.72 -5.25
C ALA A 208 14.20 -30.15 -4.93
N ALA A 209 13.98 -30.43 -3.64
CA ALA A 209 13.12 -31.51 -3.21
C ALA A 209 11.73 -30.90 -2.93
N ALA A 210 10.78 -31.14 -3.83
CA ALA A 210 9.39 -30.74 -3.67
C ALA A 210 8.76 -31.56 -2.53
N GLY A 211 8.74 -30.97 -1.32
CA GLY A 211 7.96 -31.47 -0.19
C GLY A 211 6.47 -31.24 -0.43
N ARG A 212 5.65 -32.22 -0.04
CA ARG A 212 4.18 -32.14 -0.06
C ARG A 212 3.69 -30.86 0.66
N PRO A 213 2.63 -30.19 0.19
CA PRO A 213 2.08 -29.03 0.88
C PRO A 213 1.67 -29.43 2.30
N SER A 214 2.36 -28.87 3.29
CA SER A 214 1.90 -28.95 4.68
C SER A 214 0.57 -28.20 4.78
N PRO A 215 -0.38 -28.66 5.61
CA PRO A 215 -1.64 -27.96 5.80
C PRO A 215 -1.36 -26.51 6.22
N ALA A 216 -1.99 -25.56 5.53
CA ALA A 216 -1.81 -24.14 5.80
C ALA A 216 -2.02 -23.87 7.29
N PRO A 217 -1.05 -23.27 8.00
CA PRO A 217 -1.17 -22.99 9.43
C PRO A 217 -2.41 -22.13 9.68
N ALA A 218 -3.09 -22.38 10.79
CA ALA A 218 -4.23 -21.57 11.21
C ALA A 218 -3.83 -20.68 12.39
N HIS A 219 -4.29 -19.44 12.37
CA HIS A 219 -4.08 -18.47 13.44
C HIS A 219 -5.42 -18.09 14.06
N THR A 220 -5.51 -18.11 15.39
CA THR A 220 -6.68 -17.59 16.11
C THR A 220 -6.38 -16.16 16.52
N VAL A 221 -7.13 -15.21 15.97
CA VAL A 221 -6.93 -13.77 16.18
C VAL A 221 -7.02 -13.44 17.66
N GLY A 222 -5.96 -12.85 18.22
CA GLY A 222 -5.91 -12.31 19.56
C GLY A 222 -6.45 -10.88 19.66
N ARG A 223 -6.54 -10.35 20.88
CA ARG A 223 -6.86 -8.93 21.08
C ARG A 223 -5.72 -8.07 20.53
N GLY A 224 -6.07 -7.08 19.72
CA GLY A 224 -5.13 -6.14 19.11
C GLY A 224 -4.41 -6.66 17.88
N ASP A 225 -4.67 -7.89 17.45
CA ASP A 225 -4.14 -8.40 16.19
C ASP A 225 -4.71 -7.67 14.98
N THR A 226 -3.86 -7.54 13.97
CA THR A 226 -4.23 -7.03 12.65
C THR A 226 -3.74 -8.01 11.61
N LEU A 227 -4.37 -8.02 10.44
CA LEU A 227 -3.88 -8.83 9.32
C LEU A 227 -2.42 -8.52 8.99
N TRP A 228 -1.97 -7.27 9.23
CA TRP A 228 -0.57 -6.88 9.08
C TRP A 228 0.34 -7.61 10.06
N ARG A 229 0.02 -7.59 11.36
CA ARG A 229 0.86 -8.24 12.38
C ARG A 229 0.90 -9.75 12.18
N ILE A 230 -0.25 -10.35 11.88
CA ILE A 230 -0.36 -11.76 11.55
C ILE A 230 0.47 -12.07 10.29
N ALA A 231 0.34 -11.28 9.23
CA ALA A 231 1.11 -11.48 8.01
C ALA A 231 2.63 -11.46 8.27
N GLN A 232 3.11 -10.57 9.13
CA GLN A 232 4.53 -10.56 9.52
C GLN A 232 4.94 -11.79 10.32
N THR A 233 4.11 -12.25 11.26
CA THR A 233 4.41 -13.45 12.07
C THR A 233 4.57 -14.70 11.23
N TYR A 234 3.82 -14.81 10.13
CA TYR A 234 3.80 -16.01 9.27
C TYR A 234 4.47 -15.82 7.91
N ASP A 235 5.23 -14.73 7.73
CA ASP A 235 5.93 -14.40 6.48
C ASP A 235 5.04 -14.49 5.23
N THR A 236 3.89 -13.81 5.30
CA THR A 236 2.89 -13.71 4.22
C THR A 236 2.43 -12.26 4.04
N THR A 237 1.32 -12.02 3.33
CA THR A 237 0.76 -10.68 3.17
C THR A 237 -0.69 -10.59 3.68
N PRO A 238 -1.15 -9.41 4.14
CA PRO A 238 -2.55 -9.21 4.50
C PRO A 238 -3.49 -9.57 3.36
N ALA A 239 -3.13 -9.22 2.11
CA ALA A 239 -3.90 -9.58 0.92
C ALA A 239 -4.01 -11.10 0.70
N ALA A 240 -2.92 -11.84 0.91
CA ALA A 240 -2.94 -13.31 0.84
C ALA A 240 -3.83 -13.90 1.93
N ILE A 241 -3.73 -13.42 3.17
CA ILE A 241 -4.61 -13.84 4.27
C ILE A 241 -6.07 -13.52 3.94
N ARG A 242 -6.38 -12.32 3.43
CA ARG A 242 -7.74 -11.96 3.01
C ARG A 242 -8.28 -12.90 1.94
N ARG A 243 -7.48 -13.17 0.90
CA ARG A 243 -7.85 -14.07 -0.20
C ARG A 243 -8.11 -15.49 0.31
N ALA A 244 -7.21 -16.03 1.12
CA ALA A 244 -7.32 -17.37 1.71
C ALA A 244 -8.56 -17.53 2.58
N ASN A 245 -8.98 -16.46 3.25
CA ASN A 245 -10.12 -16.46 4.18
C ASN A 245 -11.40 -15.84 3.60
N ARG A 246 -11.41 -15.48 2.32
CA ARG A 246 -12.53 -14.78 1.65
C ARG A 246 -12.99 -13.53 2.43
N LEU A 247 -12.05 -12.83 3.06
CA LEU A 247 -12.35 -11.60 3.80
C LEU A 247 -12.58 -10.46 2.82
N VAL A 248 -13.76 -9.86 2.90
CA VAL A 248 -14.11 -8.67 2.11
C VAL A 248 -13.27 -7.47 2.53
N SER A 249 -12.86 -7.37 3.80
CA SER A 249 -12.07 -6.28 4.35
C SER A 249 -10.91 -6.75 5.23
N SER A 250 -10.11 -5.82 5.75
CA SER A 250 -9.04 -6.12 6.70
C SER A 250 -9.52 -6.22 8.16
N ALA A 251 -10.83 -6.12 8.40
CA ALA A 251 -11.41 -6.24 9.73
C ALA A 251 -11.36 -7.70 10.20
N ILE A 252 -10.77 -7.92 11.37
CA ILE A 252 -10.72 -9.21 12.04
C ILE A 252 -11.15 -9.05 13.50
N ARG A 253 -11.72 -10.11 14.08
CA ARG A 253 -12.23 -10.09 15.46
C ARG A 253 -11.46 -11.06 16.34
N PRO A 254 -11.17 -10.73 17.62
CA PRO A 254 -10.62 -11.69 18.56
C PRO A 254 -11.46 -12.98 18.59
N GLY A 255 -10.79 -14.13 18.55
CA GLY A 255 -11.41 -15.45 18.44
C GLY A 255 -11.69 -15.93 17.01
N GLN A 256 -11.55 -15.06 15.99
CA GLN A 256 -11.67 -15.46 14.59
C GLN A 256 -10.49 -16.37 14.19
N ARG A 257 -10.79 -17.50 13.55
CA ARG A 257 -9.76 -18.41 13.03
C ARG A 257 -9.47 -18.09 11.57
N LEU A 258 -8.21 -17.81 11.25
CA LEU A 258 -7.73 -17.47 9.92
C LEU A 258 -6.83 -18.59 9.38
N VAL A 259 -7.08 -18.98 8.13
CA VAL A 259 -6.17 -19.77 7.30
C VAL A 259 -5.00 -18.88 6.88
N ILE A 260 -3.78 -19.27 7.21
CA ILE A 260 -2.60 -18.50 6.88
C ILE A 260 -1.87 -19.16 5.70
N PRO A 261 -1.88 -18.54 4.51
CA PRO A 261 -1.18 -19.10 3.36
C PRO A 261 0.33 -18.95 3.58
N THR A 262 1.07 -20.07 3.51
CA THR A 262 2.53 -20.06 3.45
C THR A 262 2.97 -19.68 2.04
N SER A 263 4.03 -18.90 1.94
CA SER A 263 4.64 -18.42 0.70
C SER A 263 5.35 -19.55 -0.08
N SER A 264 4.61 -20.61 -0.45
CA SER A 264 5.10 -21.77 -1.20
C SER A 264 4.16 -22.16 -2.37
N GLY A 265 3.33 -21.23 -2.84
CA GLY A 265 2.46 -21.45 -3.99
C GLY A 265 1.96 -20.12 -4.55
N ASP A 266 2.74 -19.57 -5.48
CA ASP A 266 2.36 -18.78 -6.67
C ASP A 266 3.59 -18.05 -7.22
#